data_AF-A0AAV0VWD8-F1
#
_entry.id   AF-A0AAV0VWD8-F1
#
_cell.length_a   1.000
_cell.length_b   1.000
_cell.length_c   1.000
_cell.angle_alpha   90.00
_cell.angle_beta   90.00
_cell.angle_gamma   90.00
#
_symmetry.space_group_name_H-M   'P 1'
#
loop_
_entity.id
_entity.type
_entity.pdbx_description
1 polymer ?
#
loop_
_entity_poly.entity_id
_entity_poly.type
_entity_poly.pdbx_seq_one_letter_code
_entity_poly.pdbx_strand_id
1 'polypeptide(L)'
;MVSALKAIFNNVMIRGCWFHSSQALWRKVGEFGMIEICTGHRNAYDIVHMLMALPLLPVDKVMEGFLSIRQSYTENVENSLPVESCRIFQRYFQYSKVC
;
A
#
# COMPACT_ATOMS: atom_id res chain seq x y z
N MET A 1 10.71 19.63 -6.48
CA MET A 1 11.95 18.96 -6.03
C MET A 1 12.61 18.16 -7.16
N VAL A 2 11.94 17.16 -7.75
CA VAL A 2 12.48 16.33 -8.85
C VAL A 2 13.02 17.17 -10.02
N SER A 3 12.25 18.17 -10.49
CA SER A 3 12.68 19.03 -11.62
C SER A 3 13.91 19.89 -11.31
N ALA A 4 14.03 20.38 -10.07
CA ALA A 4 15.20 21.16 -9.63
C ALA A 4 16.46 20.27 -9.54
N LEU A 5 16.31 19.03 -9.05
CA LEU A 5 17.43 18.07 -8.99
C LEU A 5 17.95 17.71 -10.38
N LYS A 6 17.06 17.50 -11.35
CA LYS A 6 17.43 17.24 -12.75
C LYS A 6 18.11 18.44 -13.43
N ALA A 7 17.77 19.67 -13.04
CA ALA A 7 18.35 20.88 -13.60
C ALA A 7 19.76 21.18 -13.06
N ILE A 8 20.07 20.77 -11.82
CA ILE A 8 21.35 21.04 -11.16
C ILE A 8 22.34 19.89 -11.38
N PHE A 9 21.88 18.64 -11.31
CA PHE A 9 22.74 17.45 -11.43
C PHE A 9 22.50 16.76 -12.77
N ASN A 10 23.44 16.91 -13.70
CA ASN A 10 23.44 16.15 -14.94
C ASN A 10 23.60 14.65 -14.62
N ASN A 11 22.72 13.82 -15.16
CA ASN A 11 22.71 12.35 -15.04
C ASN A 11 22.38 11.76 -13.65
N VAL A 12 21.64 12.47 -12.78
CA VAL A 12 21.17 11.88 -11.52
C VAL A 12 20.00 10.91 -11.76
N MET A 13 20.11 9.69 -11.21
CA MET A 13 19.00 8.75 -11.15
C MET A 13 18.11 9.02 -9.94
N ILE A 14 16.91 9.54 -10.19
CA ILE A 14 15.91 9.79 -9.16
C ILE A 14 15.07 8.52 -8.99
N ARG A 15 15.01 8.01 -7.76
CA ARG A 15 14.19 6.84 -7.40
C ARG A 15 13.20 7.22 -6.30
N GLY A 16 12.03 6.59 -6.34
CA GLY A 16 11.11 6.63 -5.21
C GLY A 16 11.76 6.03 -3.96
N CYS A 17 11.42 6.55 -2.79
CA CYS A 17 11.92 6.05 -1.52
C CYS A 17 10.84 5.20 -0.85
N TRP A 18 11.15 3.93 -0.58
CA TRP A 18 10.25 3.00 0.11
C TRP A 18 9.72 3.54 1.44
N PHE A 19 10.55 4.27 2.20
CA PHE A 19 10.14 4.84 3.48
C PHE A 19 8.99 5.84 3.31
N HIS A 20 9.10 6.73 2.31
CA HIS A 20 8.07 7.73 2.06
C HIS A 20 6.78 7.14 1.46
N SER A 21 6.89 6.14 0.58
CA SER A 21 5.70 5.44 0.07
C SER A 21 4.98 4.66 1.19
N SER A 22 5.73 3.95 2.03
CA SER A 22 5.19 3.25 3.20
C SER A 22 4.50 4.21 4.17
N GLN A 23 5.13 5.36 4.45
CA GLN A 23 4.55 6.38 5.31
C GLN A 23 3.26 6.98 4.72
N ALA A 24 3.20 7.21 3.41
CA ALA A 24 2.00 7.70 2.74
C ALA A 24 0.85 6.68 2.85
N LEU A 25 1.13 5.40 2.61
CA LEU A 25 0.17 4.31 2.76
C LEU A 25 -0.35 4.20 4.20
N TRP A 26 0.51 4.32 5.21
CA TRP A 26 0.10 4.29 6.61
C TRP A 26 -0.72 5.51 7.03
N ARG A 27 -0.37 6.71 6.55
CA ARG A 27 -1.22 7.90 6.76
C ARG A 27 -2.63 7.67 6.21
N LYS A 28 -2.73 7.01 5.04
CA LYS A 28 -4.01 6.71 4.43
C LYS A 28 -4.85 5.70 5.22
N VAL A 29 -4.21 4.74 5.89
CA VAL A 29 -4.87 3.86 6.89
C VAL A 29 -5.52 4.70 7.99
N GLY A 30 -4.80 5.71 8.51
CA GLY A 30 -5.34 6.67 9.47
C GLY A 30 -6.53 7.47 8.94
N GLU A 31 -6.38 8.08 7.77
CA GLU A 31 -7.44 8.86 7.13
C GLU A 31 -8.72 8.06 6.82
N PHE A 32 -8.57 6.75 6.57
CA PHE A 32 -9.69 5.85 6.30
C PHE A 32 -10.28 5.20 7.56
N GLY A 33 -9.78 5.54 8.76
CA GLY A 33 -10.26 4.98 10.02
C GLY A 33 -9.90 3.50 10.21
N MET A 34 -8.86 3.01 9.53
CA MET A 34 -8.48 1.59 9.53
C MET A 34 -7.58 1.20 10.71
N ILE A 35 -7.19 2.15 11.56
CA ILE A 35 -6.24 1.91 12.68
C ILE A 35 -6.78 0.86 13.64
N GLU A 36 -8.06 0.94 14.02
CA GLU A 36 -8.68 -0.05 14.91
C GLU A 36 -8.76 -1.44 14.26
N ILE A 37 -9.09 -1.50 12.96
CA ILE A 37 -9.12 -2.76 12.21
C ILE A 37 -7.74 -3.40 12.19
N CYS A 38 -6.69 -2.63 11.92
CA CYS A 38 -5.32 -3.13 11.90
C CYS A 38 -4.82 -3.51 13.30
N THR A 39 -5.30 -2.85 14.35
CA THR A 39 -4.91 -3.17 15.73
C THR A 39 -5.60 -4.45 16.23
N GLY A 40 -6.87 -4.66 15.86
CA GLY A 40 -7.67 -5.80 16.30
C GLY A 40 -7.60 -7.04 15.39
N HIS A 41 -7.10 -6.91 14.16
CA HIS A 41 -7.13 -8.00 13.18
C HIS A 41 -5.76 -8.18 12.49
N ARG A 42 -4.99 -9.17 12.96
CA ARG A 42 -3.60 -9.37 12.51
C ARG A 42 -3.48 -9.56 10.99
N ASN A 43 -4.32 -10.39 10.38
CA ASN A 43 -4.26 -10.59 8.93
C ASN A 43 -4.55 -9.28 8.17
N ALA A 44 -5.40 -8.39 8.70
CA ALA A 44 -5.72 -7.12 8.07
C ALA A 44 -4.52 -6.16 8.13
N TYR A 45 -3.82 -6.15 9.27
CA TYR A 45 -2.54 -5.45 9.43
C TYR A 45 -1.48 -5.96 8.45
N ASP A 46 -1.39 -7.29 8.27
CA ASP A 46 -0.43 -7.91 7.35
C ASP A 46 -0.76 -7.56 5.89
N ILE A 47 -2.04 -7.51 5.48
CA ILE A 47 -2.43 -7.01 4.15
C ILE A 47 -1.90 -5.59 3.91
N VAL A 48 -2.08 -4.69 4.86
CA VAL A 48 -1.58 -3.31 4.76
C VAL A 48 -0.06 -3.27 4.63
N HIS A 49 0.66 -4.06 5.43
CA HIS A 49 2.12 -4.09 5.40
C HIS A 49 2.67 -4.74 4.14
N MET A 50 1.98 -5.73 3.58
CA MET A 50 2.33 -6.28 2.26
C MET A 50 2.16 -5.24 1.16
N LEU A 51 1.12 -4.40 1.21
CA LEU A 51 0.98 -3.28 0.27
C LEU A 51 2.12 -2.26 0.44
N MET A 52 2.57 -1.99 1.66
CA MET A 52 3.75 -1.14 1.92
C MET A 52 5.05 -1.73 1.41
N ALA A 53 5.14 -3.07 1.29
CA ALA A 53 6.31 -3.76 0.76
C ALA A 53 6.33 -3.83 -0.78
N LEU A 54 5.23 -3.55 -1.48
CA LEU A 54 5.15 -3.63 -2.95
C LEU A 54 6.27 -2.89 -3.70
N PRO A 55 6.68 -1.66 -3.31
CA PRO A 55 7.76 -0.95 -4.00
C PRO A 55 9.14 -1.61 -3.89
N LEU A 56 9.28 -2.65 -3.05
CA LEU A 56 10.51 -3.43 -2.93
C LEU A 56 10.60 -4.56 -3.97
N LEU A 57 9.51 -4.84 -4.67
CA LEU A 57 9.51 -5.84 -5.76
C LEU A 57 10.17 -5.27 -7.03
N PRO A 58 10.69 -6.15 -7.90
CA PRO A 58 11.01 -5.78 -9.28
C PRO A 58 9.81 -5.11 -9.96
N VAL A 59 10.06 -4.09 -10.77
CA VAL A 59 8.99 -3.26 -11.37
C VAL A 59 7.99 -4.07 -12.20
N ASP A 60 8.46 -5.11 -12.88
CA ASP A 60 7.67 -6.05 -13.68
C ASP A 60 6.81 -7.00 -12.83
N LYS A 61 7.11 -7.09 -11.53
CA LYS A 61 6.42 -7.96 -10.55
C LYS A 61 5.47 -7.22 -9.62
N VAL A 62 5.47 -5.89 -9.62
CA VAL A 62 4.62 -5.08 -8.71
C VAL A 62 3.13 -5.41 -8.90
N MET A 63 2.66 -5.49 -10.15
CA MET A 63 1.24 -5.79 -10.41
C MET A 63 0.86 -7.21 -10.04
N GLU A 64 1.74 -8.18 -10.29
CA GLU A 64 1.56 -9.57 -9.86
C GLU A 64 1.46 -9.64 -8.33
N GLY A 65 2.40 -9.01 -7.62
CA GLY A 65 2.38 -8.92 -6.16
C GLY A 65 1.11 -8.27 -5.62
N PHE A 66 0.63 -7.20 -6.25
CA PHE A 66 -0.61 -6.52 -5.84
C PHE A 66 -1.83 -7.45 -5.97
N LEU A 67 -1.92 -8.23 -7.05
CA LEU A 67 -3.00 -9.20 -7.23
C LEU A 67 -2.94 -10.32 -6.20
N SER A 68 -1.74 -10.85 -5.91
CA SER A 68 -1.54 -11.86 -4.87
C SER A 68 -1.95 -11.37 -3.49
N ILE A 69 -1.67 -10.11 -3.14
CA ILE A 69 -2.12 -9.51 -1.87
C ILE A 69 -3.64 -9.39 -1.82
N ARG A 70 -4.30 -9.00 -2.93
CA ARG A 70 -5.76 -8.95 -2.99
C ARG A 70 -6.39 -10.32 -2.81
N GLN A 71 -5.81 -11.35 -3.43
CA GLN A 71 -6.26 -12.72 -3.24
C GLN A 71 -6.12 -13.15 -1.77
N SER A 72 -4.95 -12.90 -1.16
CA SER A 72 -4.71 -13.16 0.26
C SER A 72 -5.72 -12.45 1.16
N TYR A 73 -6.13 -11.22 0.83
CA TYR A 73 -7.18 -10.51 1.56
C TYR A 73 -8.54 -11.23 1.48
N THR A 74 -8.96 -11.63 0.28
CA THR A 74 -10.24 -12.35 0.09
C THR A 74 -10.25 -13.68 0.84
N GLU A 75 -9.13 -14.40 0.85
CA GLU A 75 -9.02 -15.70 1.51
C GLU A 75 -8.94 -15.59 3.04
N ASN A 76 -8.23 -14.59 3.57
CA ASN A 76 -7.82 -14.57 4.98
C ASN A 76 -8.42 -13.44 5.83
N VAL A 77 -9.17 -12.51 5.21
CA VAL A 77 -9.66 -11.28 5.89
C VAL A 77 -11.10 -10.93 5.53
N GLU A 78 -11.51 -11.04 4.27
CA GLU A 78 -12.78 -10.47 3.80
C GLU A 78 -14.02 -11.01 4.55
N ASN A 79 -14.03 -12.32 4.85
CA ASN A 79 -15.16 -12.95 5.55
C ASN A 79 -15.15 -12.74 7.07
N SER A 80 -14.02 -12.31 7.66
CA SER A 80 -13.91 -12.08 9.10
C SER A 80 -14.16 -10.63 9.50
N LEU A 81 -14.36 -9.73 8.53
CA LEU A 81 -14.62 -8.32 8.76
C LEU A 81 -16.10 -7.95 8.51
N PRO A 82 -16.62 -6.92 9.20
CA PRO A 82 -17.90 -6.33 8.85
C PRO A 82 -17.89 -5.78 7.42
N VAL A 83 -19.04 -5.82 6.74
CA VAL A 83 -19.21 -5.34 5.37
C VAL A 83 -18.67 -3.92 5.17
N GLU A 84 -18.86 -3.03 6.15
CA GLU A 84 -18.36 -1.66 6.07
C GLU A 84 -16.83 -1.59 6.12
N SER A 85 -16.19 -2.39 6.97
CA SER A 85 -14.74 -2.53 6.98
C SER A 85 -14.20 -3.07 5.65
N CYS A 86 -14.93 -4.01 5.01
CA CYS A 86 -14.56 -4.51 3.68
C CYS A 86 -14.63 -3.41 2.60
N ARG A 87 -15.66 -2.56 2.63
CA ARG A 87 -15.75 -1.39 1.73
C ARG A 87 -14.59 -0.42 1.91
N ILE A 88 -14.17 -0.18 3.15
CA ILE A 88 -13.01 0.66 3.44
C ILE A 88 -11.74 0.04 2.84
N PHE A 89 -11.52 -1.26 2.99
CA PHE A 89 -10.41 -1.97 2.36
C PHE A 89 -10.44 -1.89 0.82
N GLN A 90 -11.61 -2.00 0.20
CA GLN A 90 -11.74 -1.82 -1.25
C GLN A 90 -11.30 -0.42 -1.70
N ARG A 91 -11.67 0.63 -0.96
CA ARG A 91 -11.18 2.00 -1.21
C ARG A 91 -9.68 2.11 -1.01
N TYR A 92 -9.12 1.42 -0.01
CA TYR A 92 -7.68 1.39 0.24
C TYR A 92 -6.93 0.73 -0.92
N PHE A 93 -7.38 -0.43 -1.40
CA PHE A 93 -6.80 -1.08 -2.59
C PHE A 93 -6.84 -0.19 -3.84
N GLN A 94 -7.93 0.55 -4.05
CA GLN A 94 -8.02 1.50 -5.17
C GLN A 94 -6.97 2.62 -5.05
N TYR A 95 -6.76 3.15 -3.85
CA TYR A 95 -5.71 4.14 -3.60
C TYR A 95 -4.31 3.55 -3.84
N SER A 96 -4.02 2.39 -3.27
CA SER A 96 -2.70 1.74 -3.34
C SER A 96 -2.31 1.30 -4.75
N LYS A 97 -3.29 1.08 -5.65
CA LYS A 97 -3.02 0.75 -7.06
C LYS A 97 -2.41 1.92 -7.86
N VAL A 98 -2.61 3.15 -7.39
CA VAL A 98 -2.20 4.39 -8.09
C VAL A 98 -0.89 4.96 -7.52
N CYS A 99 -0.37 4.38 -6.44
CA CYS A 99 0.87 4.79 -5.78
C CYS A 99 2.10 4.07 -6.30
#